data_AF-A0A929K8J6-F1
#
_entry.id   AF-A0A929K8J6-F1
#
_cell.length_a   1.000
_cell.length_b   1.000
_cell.length_c   1.000
_cell.angle_alpha   90.00
_cell.angle_beta   90.00
_cell.angle_gamma   90.00
#
_symmetry.space_group_name_H-M   'P 1'
#
loop_
_entity.id
_entity.type
_entity.pdbx_description
1 polymer ?
#
loop_
_entity_poly.entity_id
_entity_poly.type
_entity_poly.pdbx_seq_one_letter_code
_entity_poly.pdbx_strand_id
1 'polypeptide(L)'
;NEKIMMFKTVGRILLDPEISHDELRSQVYKIFPEDQLRTAINECNILIRPQEDHSYDFLGNRYSYIREFSPKFVESLILKSNQENDPLLKAVDILRGLNATGKRKVPNDAPIDFIQKSWLPYVKDEFGEIVRRYYEISTLWHLRGALRSGDIWVKNSRRYADPESYLIPKEQWPSMRAEACRILGLPENGEERIRERQKELEDILQELDEKIVKEDGVRIEDGELILSQLKAEELPASVDKLQNLISDRLPRIDLTDLLIEVDNWIRFTEYFEHASTKQPKNPALSTSVYASILALANNYGLKKMAEISGLSYSQLAWCTNWFIREETLQNAINELVNYQFHQPLARWWGGGTMSSSDGQRFPVAVKARNSKSIPKYGYGRILTYYTWSSDQHSQWRCRPTPSTVRDATYVLDGMMDNETELPLHEHTTDTAGYTELIFAFFDLLGFMFSPRIKGLKNQNIYRFGKGIQYKKLDEIMKGYIKPQKILNHWDTFLRVMASLKLGWVTSSL
;
A
#
# COMPACT_ATOMS: atom_id res chain seq x y z
N ASN A 1 -13.04 12.79 -29.03
CA ASN A 1 -12.19 12.11 -30.03
C ASN A 1 -12.23 12.82 -31.39
N GLU A 2 -13.40 13.25 -31.85
CA GLU A 2 -13.61 13.95 -33.13
C GLU A 2 -12.68 15.17 -33.36
N LYS A 3 -12.52 16.05 -32.36
CA LYS A 3 -11.62 17.22 -32.44
C LYS A 3 -10.14 16.85 -32.54
N ILE A 4 -9.71 15.79 -31.86
CA ILE A 4 -8.32 15.31 -31.92
C ILE A 4 -8.02 14.78 -33.33
N MET A 5 -8.99 14.08 -33.94
CA MET A 5 -8.88 13.63 -35.33
C MET A 5 -8.85 14.81 -36.31
N MET A 6 -9.64 15.85 -36.06
CA MET A 6 -9.62 17.10 -36.84
C MET A 6 -8.24 17.78 -36.78
N PHE A 7 -7.68 18.03 -35.60
CA PHE A 7 -6.35 18.65 -35.48
C PHE A 7 -5.22 17.76 -36.01
N LYS A 8 -5.32 16.44 -35.88
CA LYS A 8 -4.38 15.50 -36.52
C LYS A 8 -4.42 15.62 -38.05
N THR A 9 -5.61 15.81 -38.62
CA THR A 9 -5.79 15.97 -40.07
C THR A 9 -5.25 17.32 -40.55
N VAL A 10 -5.52 18.40 -39.82
CA VAL A 10 -4.91 19.72 -40.08
C VAL A 10 -3.39 19.66 -39.99
N GLY A 11 -2.84 18.99 -38.97
CA GLY A 11 -1.40 18.81 -38.81
C GLY A 11 -0.75 18.01 -39.94
N ARG A 12 -1.46 17.02 -40.52
CA ARG A 12 -0.98 16.30 -41.71
C ARG A 12 -0.90 17.19 -42.94
N ILE A 13 -1.91 18.03 -43.17
CA ILE A 13 -1.94 18.97 -44.31
C ILE A 13 -0.81 20.00 -44.17
N LEU A 14 -0.55 20.49 -42.95
CA LEU A 14 0.54 21.43 -42.68
C LEU A 14 1.95 20.85 -42.87
N LEU A 15 2.09 19.53 -42.77
CA LEU A 15 3.37 18.82 -42.91
C LEU A 15 3.53 18.13 -44.27
N ASP A 16 2.56 18.30 -45.18
CA ASP A 16 2.59 17.70 -46.51
C ASP A 16 3.51 18.52 -47.43
N PRO A 17 4.64 17.96 -47.89
CA PRO A 17 5.60 18.69 -48.73
C PRO A 17 5.09 18.94 -50.16
N GLU A 18 4.00 18.28 -50.59
CA GLU A 18 3.40 18.52 -51.91
C GLU A 18 2.47 19.74 -51.94
N ILE A 19 2.09 20.28 -50.78
CA ILE A 19 1.23 21.45 -50.68
C ILE A 19 2.08 22.71 -50.55
N SER A 20 1.91 23.65 -51.48
CA SER A 20 2.62 24.92 -51.42
C SER A 20 2.17 25.76 -50.23
N HIS A 21 3.08 26.59 -49.70
CA HIS A 21 2.80 27.42 -48.52
C HIS A 21 1.60 28.37 -48.73
N ASP A 22 1.41 28.86 -49.96
CA ASP A 22 0.31 29.76 -50.31
C ASP A 22 -1.05 29.05 -50.39
N GLU A 23 -1.06 27.73 -50.59
CA GLU A 23 -2.28 26.94 -50.75
C GLU A 23 -2.74 26.24 -49.46
N LEU A 24 -1.87 26.16 -48.45
CA LEU A 24 -2.14 25.46 -47.18
C LEU A 24 -3.46 25.88 -46.54
N ARG A 25 -3.71 27.19 -46.43
CA ARG A 25 -4.91 27.71 -45.77
C ARG A 25 -6.18 27.35 -46.53
N SER A 26 -6.13 27.41 -47.86
CA SER A 26 -7.26 27.05 -48.73
C SER A 26 -7.54 25.55 -48.70
N GLN A 27 -6.52 24.70 -48.62
CA GLN A 27 -6.69 23.24 -48.49
C GLN A 27 -7.28 22.85 -47.13
N VAL A 28 -6.84 23.50 -46.05
CA VAL A 28 -7.43 23.32 -44.72
C VAL A 28 -8.91 23.73 -44.72
N TYR A 29 -9.26 24.87 -45.31
CA TYR A 29 -10.64 25.37 -45.35
C TYR A 29 -11.58 24.58 -46.26
N LYS A 30 -11.05 23.86 -47.27
CA LYS A 30 -11.86 22.91 -48.07
C LYS A 30 -12.37 21.73 -47.24
N ILE A 31 -11.58 21.27 -46.27
CA ILE A 31 -11.92 20.11 -45.44
C ILE A 31 -12.66 20.54 -44.18
N PHE A 32 -12.22 21.63 -43.54
CA PHE A 32 -12.83 22.19 -42.35
C PHE A 32 -13.08 23.69 -42.55
N PRO A 33 -14.35 24.13 -42.74
CA PRO A 33 -14.68 25.55 -42.88
C PRO A 33 -14.14 26.39 -41.73
N GLU A 34 -13.84 27.67 -42.00
CA GLU A 34 -13.23 28.57 -41.02
C GLU A 34 -14.02 28.66 -39.71
N ASP A 35 -15.35 28.71 -39.78
CA ASP A 35 -16.23 28.80 -38.60
C ASP A 35 -16.17 27.53 -37.73
N GLN A 36 -15.99 26.36 -38.36
CA GLN A 36 -15.83 25.09 -37.65
C GLN A 36 -14.47 25.03 -36.94
N LEU A 37 -13.41 25.52 -37.59
CA LEU A 37 -12.09 25.68 -36.98
C LEU A 37 -12.11 26.68 -35.81
N ARG A 38 -12.76 27.83 -35.97
CA ARG A 38 -12.91 28.83 -34.91
C ARG A 38 -13.67 28.27 -33.71
N THR A 39 -14.77 27.56 -33.96
CA THR A 39 -15.54 26.87 -32.92
C THR A 39 -14.70 25.82 -32.21
N ALA A 40 -13.99 24.98 -32.97
CA ALA A 40 -13.12 23.96 -32.40
C ALA A 40 -11.98 24.56 -31.56
N ILE A 41 -11.38 25.68 -31.99
CA ILE A 41 -10.36 26.42 -31.21
C ILE A 41 -10.96 27.00 -29.93
N ASN A 42 -12.13 27.65 -29.99
CA ASN A 42 -12.78 28.22 -28.81
C ASN A 42 -13.16 27.14 -27.79
N GLU A 43 -13.71 26.02 -28.24
CA GLU A 43 -14.02 24.89 -27.37
C GLU A 43 -12.76 24.21 -26.85
N CYS A 44 -11.69 24.17 -27.65
CA CYS A 44 -10.38 23.76 -27.17
C CYS A 44 -9.86 24.73 -26.12
N ASN A 45 -10.05 26.05 -26.21
CA ASN A 45 -9.65 26.98 -25.14
C ASN A 45 -10.44 26.76 -23.84
N ILE A 46 -11.66 26.20 -23.91
CA ILE A 46 -12.43 25.78 -22.73
C ILE A 46 -11.90 24.45 -22.15
N LEU A 47 -11.36 23.56 -22.99
CA LEU A 47 -10.90 22.22 -22.62
C LEU A 47 -9.40 22.13 -22.31
N ILE A 48 -8.60 22.97 -22.96
CA ILE A 48 -7.16 23.14 -22.80
C ILE A 48 -6.99 23.80 -21.44
N ARG A 49 -6.60 22.96 -20.50
CA ARG A 49 -6.00 23.45 -19.26
C ARG A 49 -4.60 23.95 -19.63
N PRO A 50 -4.18 25.15 -19.17
CA PRO A 50 -2.78 25.56 -19.28
C PRO A 50 -1.86 24.42 -18.79
N GLN A 51 -0.73 24.24 -19.46
CA GLN A 51 0.23 23.17 -19.16
C GLN A 51 0.79 23.25 -17.72
N GLU A 52 0.64 24.43 -17.09
CA GLU A 52 1.02 24.74 -15.71
C GLU A 52 -0.19 25.02 -14.79
N ASP A 53 -1.41 24.69 -15.20
CA ASP A 53 -2.62 24.90 -14.38
C ASP A 53 -2.68 23.87 -13.26
N HIS A 54 -1.89 24.13 -12.22
CA HIS A 54 -2.09 23.50 -10.94
C HIS A 54 -3.54 23.76 -10.51
N SER A 55 -4.24 22.74 -10.05
CA SER A 55 -5.66 22.72 -9.67
C SER A 55 -6.14 23.77 -8.63
N TYR A 56 -5.31 24.77 -8.29
CA TYR A 56 -5.51 25.78 -7.27
C TYR A 56 -6.55 26.83 -7.68
N ASP A 57 -6.66 27.22 -8.95
CA ASP A 57 -7.72 28.15 -9.39
C ASP A 57 -9.11 27.53 -9.32
N PHE A 58 -9.21 26.24 -9.64
CA PHE A 58 -10.44 25.49 -9.42
C PHE A 58 -10.83 25.47 -7.93
N LEU A 59 -9.86 25.27 -7.02
CA LEU A 59 -10.11 25.34 -5.58
C LEU A 59 -10.54 26.76 -5.16
N GLY A 60 -9.89 27.78 -5.71
CA GLY A 60 -10.29 29.17 -5.58
C GLY A 60 -11.77 29.32 -5.89
N ASN A 61 -12.23 28.90 -7.08
CA ASN A 61 -13.62 29.00 -7.52
C ASN A 61 -14.63 28.29 -6.60
N ARG A 62 -14.20 27.31 -5.82
CA ARG A 62 -15.02 26.60 -4.82
C ARG A 62 -14.90 27.15 -3.41
N TYR A 63 -14.24 28.30 -3.23
CA TYR A 63 -13.99 28.88 -1.91
C TYR A 63 -15.26 29.12 -1.08
N SER A 64 -16.31 29.68 -1.69
CA SER A 64 -17.59 29.92 -1.01
C SER A 64 -18.16 28.64 -0.40
N TYR A 65 -18.13 27.56 -1.18
CA TYR A 65 -18.55 26.23 -0.75
C TYR A 65 -17.68 25.68 0.39
N ILE A 66 -16.35 25.82 0.32
CA ILE A 66 -15.43 25.39 1.39
C ILE A 66 -15.70 26.17 2.69
N ARG A 67 -15.96 27.47 2.57
CA ARG A 67 -16.28 28.39 3.66
C ARG A 67 -17.57 28.07 4.41
N GLU A 68 -18.49 27.29 3.83
CA GLU A 68 -19.71 26.86 4.52
C GLU A 68 -19.41 25.97 5.73
N PHE A 69 -18.30 25.23 5.69
CA PHE A 69 -17.90 24.31 6.77
C PHE A 69 -16.54 24.59 7.38
N SER A 70 -15.60 25.23 6.66
CA SER A 70 -14.23 25.45 7.14
C SER A 70 -14.14 26.16 8.50
N PRO A 71 -14.95 27.21 8.82
CA PRO A 71 -14.83 27.92 10.09
C PRO A 71 -15.19 27.02 11.28
N LYS A 72 -16.34 26.34 11.19
CA LYS A 72 -16.78 25.39 12.22
C LYS A 72 -15.79 24.22 12.38
N PHE A 73 -15.23 23.75 11.27
CA PHE A 73 -14.24 22.68 11.28
C PHE A 73 -12.98 23.07 12.07
N VAL A 74 -12.36 24.21 11.77
CA VAL A 74 -11.14 24.63 12.48
C VAL A 74 -11.40 25.03 13.93
N GLU A 75 -12.59 25.56 14.23
CA GLU A 75 -13.02 25.91 15.60
C GLU A 75 -13.25 24.68 16.47
N SER A 76 -13.89 23.64 15.94
CA SER A 76 -14.30 22.46 16.72
C SER A 76 -13.15 21.51 17.07
N LEU A 77 -12.06 21.52 16.30
CA LEU A 77 -10.97 20.56 16.44
C LEU A 77 -9.86 21.09 17.35
N ILE A 78 -9.49 20.30 18.36
CA ILE A 78 -8.31 20.57 19.19
C ILE A 78 -7.09 19.97 18.49
N LEU A 79 -6.39 20.81 17.71
CA LEU A 79 -5.21 20.43 16.95
C LEU A 79 -3.93 20.58 17.79
N LYS A 80 -3.00 19.65 17.64
CA LYS A 80 -1.67 19.65 18.25
C LYS A 80 -0.62 19.27 17.20
N SER A 81 0.63 19.66 17.41
CA SER A 81 1.75 19.41 16.48
C SER A 81 2.93 18.75 17.19
N ASN A 82 3.71 17.99 16.43
CA ASN A 82 4.98 17.41 16.87
C ASN A 82 6.10 18.45 16.95
N GLN A 83 5.91 19.60 16.32
CA GLN A 83 6.85 20.70 16.27
C GLN A 83 6.45 21.81 17.24
N GLU A 84 7.39 22.26 18.06
CA GLU A 84 7.22 23.49 18.82
C GLU A 84 7.10 24.70 17.86
N ASN A 85 6.14 25.59 18.13
CA ASN A 85 5.91 26.80 17.33
C ASN A 85 5.55 26.56 15.84
N ASP A 86 4.87 25.45 15.55
CA ASP A 86 4.45 25.05 14.21
C ASP A 86 3.76 26.21 13.42
N PRO A 87 4.33 26.64 12.28
CA PRO A 87 3.80 27.73 11.48
C PRO A 87 2.42 27.44 10.87
N LEU A 88 2.09 26.17 10.61
CA LEU A 88 0.77 25.78 10.10
C LEU A 88 -0.30 25.87 11.19
N LEU A 89 -0.01 25.48 12.43
CA LEU A 89 -0.95 25.69 13.55
C LEU A 89 -1.17 27.18 13.83
N LYS A 90 -0.11 28.00 13.78
CA LYS A 90 -0.25 29.45 13.87
C LYS A 90 -1.16 30.02 12.77
N ALA A 91 -1.04 29.51 11.54
CA ALA A 91 -1.95 29.88 10.46
C ALA A 91 -3.41 29.51 10.77
N VAL A 92 -3.66 28.32 11.31
CA VAL A 92 -5.00 27.89 11.75
C VAL A 92 -5.54 28.79 12.85
N ASP A 93 -4.72 29.19 13.82
CA ASP A 93 -5.14 30.09 14.89
C ASP A 93 -5.44 31.51 14.38
N ILE A 94 -4.68 32.01 13.41
CA ILE A 94 -5.01 33.25 12.68
C ILE A 94 -6.38 33.11 12.01
N LEU A 95 -6.64 32.00 11.31
CA LEU A 95 -7.95 31.77 10.67
C LEU A 95 -9.08 31.73 11.70
N ARG A 96 -8.89 31.09 12.87
CA ARG A 96 -9.87 31.11 13.98
C ARG A 96 -10.15 32.55 14.42
N GLY A 97 -9.12 33.36 14.63
CA GLY A 97 -9.27 34.77 15.01
C GLY A 97 -10.00 35.60 13.95
N LEU A 98 -9.68 35.41 12.67
CA LEU A 98 -10.35 36.09 11.55
C LEU A 98 -11.82 35.69 11.43
N ASN A 99 -12.15 34.42 11.71
CA ASN A 99 -13.51 33.92 11.67
C ASN A 99 -14.34 34.44 12.86
N ALA A 100 -13.78 34.43 14.07
CA ALA A 100 -14.44 34.93 15.27
C ALA A 100 -14.70 36.46 15.21
N THR A 101 -13.77 37.22 14.64
CA THR A 101 -13.87 38.70 14.57
C THR A 101 -14.52 39.21 13.27
N GLY A 102 -14.77 38.35 12.28
CA GLY A 102 -15.27 38.73 10.96
C GLY A 102 -14.30 39.55 10.11
N LYS A 103 -13.04 39.75 10.54
CA LYS A 103 -12.02 40.51 9.82
C LYS A 103 -11.69 39.87 8.48
N ARG A 104 -11.56 40.68 7.42
CA ARG A 104 -11.31 40.20 6.04
C ARG A 104 -9.83 40.13 5.66
N LYS A 105 -8.99 40.98 6.25
CA LYS A 105 -7.56 41.08 5.94
C LYS A 105 -6.76 40.10 6.81
N VAL A 106 -5.90 39.32 6.18
CA VAL A 106 -4.90 38.48 6.89
C VAL A 106 -3.75 39.39 7.34
N PRO A 107 -3.22 39.24 8.58
CA PRO A 107 -2.05 39.99 9.02
C PRO A 107 -0.84 39.79 8.09
N ASN A 108 -0.05 40.85 7.87
CA ASN A 108 1.10 40.79 6.95
C ASN A 108 2.26 39.92 7.49
N ASP A 109 2.29 39.68 8.81
CA ASP A 109 3.22 38.79 9.51
C ASP A 109 2.73 37.34 9.59
N ALA A 110 1.61 37.00 8.94
CA ALA A 110 1.11 35.63 8.91
C ALA A 110 2.14 34.68 8.27
N PRO A 111 2.35 33.49 8.85
CA PRO A 111 3.36 32.56 8.37
C PRO A 111 3.01 32.04 6.98
N ILE A 112 3.99 32.01 6.09
CA ILE A 112 3.85 31.47 4.73
C ILE A 112 4.87 30.37 4.42
N ASP A 113 5.79 30.08 5.35
CA ASP A 113 6.92 29.16 5.12
C ASP A 113 6.46 27.70 4.94
N PHE A 114 5.30 27.35 5.50
CA PHE A 114 4.70 26.03 5.33
C PHE A 114 4.02 25.85 3.95
N ILE A 115 3.80 26.94 3.21
CA ILE A 115 3.08 26.94 1.94
C ILE A 115 4.04 26.51 0.83
N GLN A 116 3.68 25.45 0.11
CA GLN A 116 4.42 25.01 -1.07
C GLN A 116 4.59 26.14 -2.10
N LYS A 117 5.77 26.21 -2.73
CA LYS A 117 6.13 27.28 -3.68
C LYS A 117 5.09 27.51 -4.79
N SER A 118 4.43 26.44 -5.24
CA SER A 118 3.40 26.47 -6.27
C SER A 118 2.11 27.23 -5.85
N TRP A 119 1.85 27.38 -4.56
CA TRP A 119 0.72 28.17 -4.03
C TRP A 119 1.04 29.65 -3.89
N LEU A 120 2.32 30.02 -3.77
CA LEU A 120 2.74 31.39 -3.46
C LEU A 120 2.21 32.44 -4.46
N PRO A 121 2.17 32.20 -5.79
CA PRO A 121 1.61 33.15 -6.75
C PRO A 121 0.11 33.45 -6.56
N TYR A 122 -0.63 32.57 -5.88
CA TYR A 122 -2.05 32.74 -5.59
C TYR A 122 -2.30 33.35 -4.20
N VAL A 123 -1.43 33.02 -3.26
CA VAL A 123 -1.52 33.48 -1.86
C VAL A 123 -1.09 34.93 -1.73
N LYS A 124 -0.18 35.41 -2.58
CA LYS A 124 0.25 36.80 -2.64
C LYS A 124 -0.31 37.47 -3.89
N ASP A 125 -0.82 38.70 -3.73
CA ASP A 125 -1.18 39.53 -4.88
C ASP A 125 0.05 40.24 -5.47
N GLU A 126 -0.18 41.05 -6.53
CA GLU A 126 0.85 41.82 -7.23
C GLU A 126 1.57 42.83 -6.31
N PHE A 127 0.97 43.22 -5.19
CA PHE A 127 1.54 44.13 -4.19
C PHE A 127 2.23 43.38 -3.04
N GLY A 128 2.26 42.04 -3.10
CA GLY A 128 2.83 41.18 -2.07
C GLY A 128 1.94 40.97 -0.84
N GLU A 129 0.69 41.45 -0.86
CA GLU A 129 -0.27 41.32 0.23
C GLU A 129 -0.94 39.93 0.19
N ILE A 130 -1.32 39.43 1.37
CA ILE A 130 -1.87 38.08 1.49
C ILE A 130 -3.35 38.06 1.10
N VAL A 131 -3.66 37.31 0.04
CA VAL A 131 -5.03 37.06 -0.43
C VAL A 131 -5.69 36.01 0.46
N ARG A 132 -6.57 36.44 1.37
CA ARG A 132 -7.25 35.57 2.35
C ARG A 132 -7.84 34.29 1.75
N ARG A 133 -8.47 34.41 0.57
CA ARG A 133 -9.11 33.29 -0.13
C ARG A 133 -8.14 32.13 -0.32
N TYR A 134 -6.99 32.41 -0.93
CA TYR A 134 -6.01 31.38 -1.25
C TYR A 134 -5.18 31.00 -0.02
N TYR A 135 -4.92 31.93 0.91
CA TYR A 135 -4.27 31.61 2.18
C TYR A 135 -5.08 30.61 3.03
N GLU A 136 -6.40 30.77 3.10
CA GLU A 136 -7.26 29.86 3.86
C GLU A 136 -7.32 28.48 3.19
N ILE A 137 -7.50 28.43 1.86
CA ILE A 137 -7.53 27.16 1.13
C ILE A 137 -6.18 26.44 1.25
N SER A 138 -5.07 27.17 1.08
CA SER A 138 -3.72 26.59 1.20
C SER A 138 -3.48 26.07 2.62
N THR A 139 -3.90 26.80 3.65
CA THR A 139 -3.80 26.35 5.05
C THR A 139 -4.57 25.04 5.25
N LEU A 140 -5.82 24.94 4.77
CA LEU A 140 -6.61 23.71 4.87
C LEU A 140 -6.01 22.55 4.06
N TRP A 141 -5.41 22.84 2.90
CA TRP A 141 -4.71 21.86 2.07
C TRP A 141 -3.50 21.26 2.79
N HIS A 142 -2.66 22.11 3.38
CA HIS A 142 -1.48 21.67 4.13
C HIS A 142 -1.88 21.00 5.44
N LEU A 143 -2.93 21.48 6.13
CA LEU A 143 -3.50 20.82 7.30
C LEU A 143 -3.98 19.41 6.98
N ARG A 144 -4.64 19.20 5.83
CA ARG A 144 -5.00 17.86 5.36
C ARG A 144 -3.77 16.97 5.15
N GLY A 145 -2.66 17.53 4.66
CA GLY A 145 -1.39 16.84 4.52
C GLY A 145 -0.82 16.44 5.88
N ALA A 146 -0.67 17.40 6.79
CA ALA A 146 -0.12 17.22 8.13
C ALA A 146 -0.92 16.24 8.99
N LEU A 147 -2.26 16.25 8.89
CA LEU A 147 -3.11 15.26 9.53
C LEU A 147 -2.89 13.84 8.99
N ARG A 148 -2.53 13.70 7.71
CA ARG A 148 -2.28 12.39 7.09
C ARG A 148 -0.87 11.87 7.35
N SER A 149 0.12 12.75 7.51
CA SER A 149 1.48 12.37 7.91
C SER A 149 1.62 12.14 9.41
N GLY A 150 0.70 12.69 10.21
CA GLY A 150 0.77 12.64 11.68
C GLY A 150 1.59 13.78 12.29
N ASP A 151 2.05 14.75 11.48
CA ASP A 151 2.75 15.94 11.99
C ASP A 151 1.84 16.80 12.87
N ILE A 152 0.56 16.86 12.49
CA ILE A 152 -0.52 17.44 13.28
C ILE A 152 -1.52 16.35 13.61
N TRP A 153 -2.02 16.33 14.83
CA TRP A 153 -3.07 15.41 15.25
C TRP A 153 -4.23 16.13 15.93
N VAL A 154 -5.34 15.43 16.05
CA VAL A 154 -6.54 15.89 16.72
C VAL A 154 -6.63 15.18 18.08
N LYS A 155 -6.66 15.95 19.17
CA LYS A 155 -6.84 15.42 20.52
C LYS A 155 -8.12 14.57 20.58
N ASN A 156 -8.05 13.39 21.19
CA ASN A 156 -9.15 12.42 21.32
C ASN A 156 -9.68 11.85 19.99
N SER A 157 -8.97 12.04 18.88
CA SER A 157 -9.29 11.35 17.63
C SER A 157 -8.79 9.92 17.66
N ARG A 158 -9.53 9.00 17.01
CA ARG A 158 -9.07 7.62 16.78
C ARG A 158 -8.25 7.47 15.50
N ARG A 159 -8.54 8.28 14.49
CA ARG A 159 -7.94 8.16 13.14
C ARG A 159 -6.77 9.10 12.92
N TYR A 160 -6.84 10.27 13.53
CA TYR A 160 -5.80 11.30 13.48
C TYR A 160 -5.32 11.54 14.91
N ALA A 161 -5.02 10.45 15.62
CA ALA A 161 -4.48 10.48 16.97
C ALA A 161 -3.01 10.88 16.94
N ASP A 162 -2.44 11.12 18.11
CA ASP A 162 -1.00 11.31 18.27
C ASP A 162 -0.26 10.02 17.86
N PRO A 163 0.64 10.03 16.86
CA PRO A 163 1.41 8.85 16.49
C PRO A 163 2.19 8.24 17.65
N GLU A 164 2.64 9.07 18.61
CA GLU A 164 3.36 8.62 19.81
C GLU A 164 2.49 7.76 20.74
N SER A 165 1.16 7.95 20.70
CA SER A 165 0.24 7.22 21.58
C SER A 165 0.10 5.73 21.25
N TYR A 166 0.57 5.31 20.07
CA TYR A 166 0.60 3.91 19.66
C TYR A 166 1.88 3.18 20.09
N LEU A 167 2.91 3.92 20.51
CA LEU A 167 4.21 3.35 20.82
C LEU A 167 4.34 3.07 22.32
N ILE A 168 5.34 2.27 22.69
CA ILE A 168 5.76 2.12 24.09
C ILE A 168 5.97 3.53 24.68
N PRO A 169 5.35 3.87 25.82
CA PRO A 169 5.50 5.18 26.45
C PRO A 169 6.97 5.54 26.69
N LYS A 170 7.33 6.81 26.45
CA LYS A 170 8.73 7.28 26.55
C LYS A 170 9.30 7.09 27.96
N GLU A 171 8.44 7.13 28.97
CA GLU A 171 8.79 6.94 30.37
C GLU A 171 9.12 5.47 30.68
N GLN A 172 8.52 4.52 29.95
CA GLN A 172 8.74 3.08 30.11
C GLN A 172 9.88 2.55 29.23
N TRP A 173 10.16 3.23 28.11
CA TRP A 173 11.15 2.78 27.13
C TRP A 173 12.55 2.50 27.73
N PRO A 174 13.13 3.34 28.61
CA PRO A 174 14.47 3.09 29.14
C PRO A 174 14.63 1.76 29.88
N SER A 175 13.59 1.29 30.59
CA SER A 175 13.65 0.00 31.31
C SER A 175 13.46 -1.20 30.41
N MET A 176 12.81 -1.02 29.25
CA MET A 176 12.55 -2.08 28.26
C MET A 176 13.62 -2.17 27.18
N ARG A 177 14.41 -1.10 26.99
CA ARG A 177 15.32 -0.92 25.86
C ARG A 177 16.30 -2.08 25.65
N ALA A 178 17.00 -2.50 26.70
CA ALA A 178 17.99 -3.56 26.61
C ALA A 178 17.36 -4.90 26.19
N GLU A 179 16.21 -5.24 26.78
CA GLU A 179 15.48 -6.46 26.43
C GLU A 179 14.92 -6.41 25.01
N ALA A 180 14.36 -5.28 24.62
CA ALA A 180 13.88 -5.07 23.26
C ALA A 180 14.98 -5.25 22.22
N CYS A 181 16.19 -4.73 22.47
CA CYS A 181 17.34 -4.92 21.58
C CYS A 181 17.72 -6.41 21.45
N ARG A 182 17.69 -7.16 22.56
CA ARG A 182 17.91 -8.62 22.54
C ARG A 182 16.87 -9.36 21.70
N ILE A 183 15.58 -9.05 21.89
CA ILE A 183 14.48 -9.68 21.14
C ILE A 183 14.56 -9.36 19.63
N LEU A 184 14.95 -8.14 19.29
CA LEU A 184 15.10 -7.70 17.90
C LEU A 184 16.41 -8.20 17.25
N GLY A 185 17.37 -8.68 18.04
CA GLY A 185 18.71 -9.02 17.54
C GLY A 185 19.49 -7.81 17.03
N LEU A 186 19.22 -6.62 17.57
CA LEU A 186 19.85 -5.36 17.17
C LEU A 186 20.79 -4.85 18.26
N PRO A 187 21.90 -4.19 17.91
CA PRO A 187 22.79 -3.60 18.89
C PRO A 187 22.16 -2.35 19.52
N GLU A 188 22.40 -2.18 20.82
CA GLU A 188 22.01 -0.98 21.54
C GLU A 188 22.71 0.27 20.99
N ASN A 189 23.96 0.12 20.54
CA ASN A 189 24.73 1.21 19.94
C ASN A 189 24.50 1.27 18.42
N GLY A 190 23.90 2.36 17.95
CA GLY A 190 23.66 2.56 16.52
C GLY A 190 24.94 2.62 15.67
N GLU A 191 26.08 3.02 16.24
CA GLU A 191 27.36 3.01 15.52
C GLU A 191 27.82 1.58 15.21
N GLU A 192 27.50 0.62 16.06
CA GLU A 192 27.77 -0.79 15.82
C GLU A 192 26.92 -1.29 14.65
N ARG A 193 25.61 -0.99 14.65
CA ARG A 193 24.72 -1.35 13.53
C ARG A 193 25.20 -0.74 12.21
N ILE A 194 25.61 0.52 12.23
CA ILE A 194 26.12 1.18 11.02
C ILE A 194 27.39 0.51 10.53
N ARG A 195 28.32 0.13 11.42
CA ARG A 195 29.54 -0.59 11.04
C ARG A 195 29.21 -1.95 10.41
N GLU A 196 28.27 -2.70 10.99
CA GLU A 196 27.78 -3.96 10.42
C GLU A 196 27.20 -3.77 9.01
N ARG A 197 26.23 -2.86 8.86
CA ARG A 197 25.55 -2.60 7.58
C ARG A 197 26.50 -2.00 6.54
N GLN A 198 27.48 -1.19 6.96
CA GLN A 198 28.50 -0.65 6.07
C GLN A 198 29.34 -1.78 5.49
N LYS A 199 29.87 -2.67 6.35
CA LYS A 199 30.68 -3.80 5.89
C LYS A 199 29.91 -4.71 4.93
N GLU A 200 28.67 -5.08 5.29
CA GLU A 200 27.82 -5.91 4.44
C GLU A 200 27.53 -5.26 3.09
N LEU A 201 27.22 -3.96 3.08
CA LEU A 201 27.00 -3.23 1.83
C LEU A 201 28.26 -3.20 0.97
N GLU A 202 29.42 -2.96 1.57
CA GLU A 202 30.71 -2.93 0.87
C GLU A 202 31.04 -4.30 0.23
N ASP A 203 30.83 -5.39 0.98
CA ASP A 203 31.03 -6.76 0.52
C ASP A 203 30.07 -7.11 -0.64
N ILE A 204 28.77 -6.80 -0.50
CA ILE A 204 27.75 -7.06 -1.55
C ILE A 204 28.01 -6.23 -2.80
N LEU A 205 28.38 -4.95 -2.65
CA LEU A 205 28.69 -4.09 -3.81
C LEU A 205 29.95 -4.58 -4.53
N GLN A 206 30.95 -5.08 -3.80
CA GLN A 206 32.14 -5.67 -4.40
C GLN A 206 31.78 -6.92 -5.23
N GLU A 207 30.99 -7.82 -4.64
CA GLU A 207 30.51 -9.02 -5.34
C GLU A 207 29.68 -8.67 -6.57
N LEU A 208 28.82 -7.64 -6.47
CA LEU A 208 28.02 -7.15 -7.59
C LEU A 208 28.90 -6.56 -8.71
N ASP A 209 29.92 -5.77 -8.38
CA ASP A 209 30.85 -5.18 -9.36
C ASP A 209 31.60 -6.26 -10.16
N GLU A 210 31.98 -7.34 -9.47
CA GLU A 210 32.60 -8.51 -10.07
C GLU A 210 31.63 -9.29 -10.97
N LYS A 211 30.39 -9.50 -10.49
CA LYS A 211 29.32 -10.22 -11.21
C LYS A 211 28.71 -9.48 -12.38
N ILE A 212 28.91 -8.18 -12.54
CA ILE A 212 28.41 -7.47 -13.72
C ILE A 212 29.14 -7.98 -14.96
N VAL A 213 28.44 -8.74 -15.80
CA VAL A 213 28.95 -9.26 -17.07
C VAL A 213 28.24 -8.55 -18.21
N LYS A 214 28.85 -8.49 -19.41
CA LYS A 214 28.25 -7.81 -20.55
C LYS A 214 27.04 -8.53 -21.16
N GLU A 215 26.95 -9.86 -21.07
CA GLU A 215 26.04 -10.61 -21.96
C GLU A 215 24.98 -11.47 -21.26
N ASP A 216 25.13 -11.85 -19.98
CA ASP A 216 24.09 -12.61 -19.26
C ASP A 216 24.08 -12.29 -17.75
N GLY A 217 22.88 -12.23 -17.16
CA GLY A 217 22.67 -11.91 -15.74
C GLY A 217 22.46 -10.42 -15.47
N VAL A 218 23.33 -9.82 -14.66
CA VAL A 218 23.29 -8.39 -14.29
C VAL A 218 24.26 -7.63 -15.19
N ARG A 219 23.77 -6.59 -15.87
CA ARG A 219 24.58 -5.75 -16.77
C ARG A 219 24.25 -4.26 -16.61
N ILE A 220 25.15 -3.40 -17.09
CA ILE A 220 24.94 -1.96 -17.16
C ILE A 220 24.95 -1.55 -18.64
N GLU A 221 23.86 -0.92 -19.10
CA GLU A 221 23.71 -0.36 -20.45
C GLU A 221 23.23 1.08 -20.31
N ASP A 222 23.86 2.04 -20.99
CA ASP A 222 23.51 3.47 -20.97
C ASP A 222 23.33 4.06 -19.55
N GLY A 223 24.16 3.62 -18.59
CA GLY A 223 24.07 4.05 -17.19
C GLY A 223 22.87 3.49 -16.42
N GLU A 224 22.18 2.48 -16.95
CA GLU A 224 21.06 1.79 -16.31
C GLU A 224 21.44 0.35 -15.92
N LEU A 225 21.05 -0.06 -14.70
CA LEU A 225 21.21 -1.44 -14.23
C LEU A 225 20.09 -2.32 -14.81
N ILE A 226 20.48 -3.37 -15.53
CA ILE A 226 19.55 -4.32 -16.17
C ILE A 226 19.77 -5.72 -15.62
N LEU A 227 18.69 -6.32 -15.15
CA LEU A 227 18.62 -7.72 -14.77
C LEU A 227 17.92 -8.51 -15.88
N SER A 228 18.63 -9.50 -16.44
CA SER A 228 18.09 -10.37 -17.48
C SER A 228 16.93 -11.22 -16.93
N GLN A 229 15.92 -11.47 -17.76
CA GLN A 229 14.79 -12.32 -17.36
C GLN A 229 15.29 -13.76 -17.16
N LEU A 230 14.77 -14.42 -16.13
CA LEU A 230 15.00 -15.85 -15.95
C LEU A 230 14.36 -16.60 -17.13
N LYS A 231 15.16 -17.44 -17.79
CA LYS A 231 14.64 -18.34 -18.83
C LYS A 231 13.79 -19.40 -18.14
N ALA A 232 12.59 -19.63 -18.67
CA ALA A 232 11.76 -20.73 -18.19
C ALA A 232 12.50 -22.05 -18.43
N GLU A 233 12.46 -22.94 -17.44
CA GLU A 233 13.02 -24.28 -17.62
C GLU A 233 12.18 -25.05 -18.64
N GLU A 234 12.85 -25.64 -19.64
CA GLU A 234 12.18 -26.53 -20.59
C GLU A 234 11.85 -27.85 -19.87
N LEU A 235 10.57 -28.08 -19.61
CA LEU A 235 10.11 -29.31 -18.99
C LEU A 235 10.18 -30.46 -20.01
N PRO A 236 10.85 -31.59 -19.68
CA PRO A 236 10.87 -32.76 -20.56
C PRO A 236 9.46 -33.34 -20.76
N ALA A 237 9.18 -33.88 -21.94
CA ALA A 237 7.90 -34.54 -22.23
C ALA A 237 7.56 -35.72 -21.29
N SER A 238 8.55 -36.27 -20.57
CA SER A 238 8.31 -37.27 -19.52
C SER A 238 7.62 -36.69 -18.28
N VAL A 239 7.84 -35.41 -17.96
CA VAL A 239 7.18 -34.72 -16.84
C VAL A 239 5.70 -34.55 -17.14
N ASP A 240 5.34 -34.10 -18.34
CA ASP A 240 3.93 -33.98 -18.76
C ASP A 240 3.22 -35.34 -18.73
N LYS A 241 3.89 -36.40 -19.21
CA LYS A 241 3.35 -37.77 -19.14
C LYS A 241 3.12 -38.20 -17.70
N LEU A 242 4.06 -37.91 -16.79
CA LEU A 242 3.92 -38.24 -15.38
C LEU A 242 2.79 -37.45 -14.72
N GLN A 243 2.68 -36.16 -15.01
CA GLN A 243 1.60 -35.31 -14.51
C GLN A 243 0.23 -35.87 -14.90
N ASN A 244 0.04 -36.22 -16.17
CA ASN A 244 -1.21 -36.83 -16.64
C ASN A 244 -1.49 -38.17 -15.93
N LEU A 245 -0.48 -39.03 -15.77
CA LEU A 245 -0.62 -40.30 -15.06
C LEU A 245 -1.00 -40.11 -13.58
N ILE A 246 -0.51 -39.06 -12.92
CA ILE A 246 -0.89 -38.71 -11.55
C ILE A 246 -2.33 -38.19 -11.55
N SER A 247 -2.66 -37.24 -12.42
CA SER A 247 -4.01 -36.66 -12.53
C SER A 247 -5.09 -37.70 -12.82
N ASP A 248 -4.81 -38.69 -13.66
CA ASP A 248 -5.74 -39.78 -13.98
C ASP A 248 -6.00 -40.72 -12.79
N ARG A 249 -5.09 -40.78 -11.81
CA ARG A 249 -5.23 -41.60 -10.60
C ARG A 249 -5.87 -40.85 -9.44
N LEU A 250 -5.93 -39.52 -9.50
CA LEU A 250 -6.55 -38.72 -8.45
C LEU A 250 -8.08 -38.91 -8.50
N PRO A 251 -8.72 -39.26 -7.38
CA PRO A 251 -10.17 -39.43 -7.36
C PRO A 251 -10.85 -38.08 -7.59
N ARG A 252 -11.96 -38.09 -8.34
CA ARG A 252 -12.87 -36.95 -8.40
C ARG A 252 -13.82 -37.03 -7.21
N ILE A 253 -13.63 -36.14 -6.25
CA ILE A 253 -14.43 -36.07 -5.03
C ILE A 253 -15.24 -34.77 -5.01
N ASP A 254 -16.39 -34.80 -4.35
CA ASP A 254 -17.16 -33.58 -4.10
C ASP A 254 -16.47 -32.71 -3.04
N LEU A 255 -16.56 -31.40 -3.20
CA LEU A 255 -15.96 -30.44 -2.26
C LEU A 255 -16.51 -30.62 -0.83
N THR A 256 -17.77 -31.07 -0.70
CA THR A 256 -18.40 -31.41 0.58
C THR A 256 -17.70 -32.57 1.26
N ASP A 257 -17.37 -33.62 0.50
CA ASP A 257 -16.71 -34.81 1.03
C ASP A 257 -15.28 -34.46 1.46
N LEU A 258 -14.57 -33.65 0.66
CA LEU A 258 -13.25 -33.14 1.02
C LEU A 258 -13.27 -32.36 2.34
N LEU A 259 -14.24 -31.48 2.55
CA LEU A 259 -14.34 -30.71 3.80
C LEU A 259 -14.61 -31.62 5.01
N ILE A 260 -15.47 -32.62 4.86
CA ILE A 260 -15.79 -33.58 5.93
C ILE A 260 -14.57 -34.46 6.23
N GLU A 261 -13.87 -34.93 5.20
CA GLU A 261 -12.69 -35.76 5.35
C GLU A 261 -11.55 -35.01 6.05
N VAL A 262 -11.28 -33.78 5.63
CA VAL A 262 -10.27 -32.92 6.28
C VAL A 262 -10.67 -32.63 7.73
N ASP A 263 -11.94 -32.34 8.03
CA ASP A 263 -12.38 -32.15 9.42
C ASP A 263 -12.19 -33.42 10.27
N ASN A 264 -12.36 -34.61 9.71
CA ASN A 264 -12.07 -35.84 10.44
C ASN A 264 -10.57 -35.99 10.79
N TRP A 265 -9.67 -35.40 9.99
CA TRP A 265 -8.23 -35.42 10.27
C TRP A 265 -7.82 -34.44 11.35
N ILE A 266 -8.28 -33.19 11.24
CA ILE A 266 -7.75 -32.06 12.04
C ILE A 266 -8.78 -31.42 12.97
N ARG A 267 -10.04 -31.81 12.86
CA ARG A 267 -11.17 -31.26 13.63
C ARG A 267 -11.21 -29.74 13.62
N PHE A 268 -10.90 -29.12 12.47
CA PHE A 268 -10.88 -27.66 12.33
C PHE A 268 -12.24 -27.04 12.71
N THR A 269 -13.31 -27.83 12.65
CA THR A 269 -14.62 -27.34 13.04
C THR A 269 -14.81 -27.13 14.55
N GLU A 270 -13.95 -27.68 15.41
CA GLU A 270 -13.97 -27.46 16.86
C GLU A 270 -13.61 -26.01 17.22
N TYR A 271 -12.81 -25.33 16.38
CA TYR A 271 -12.42 -23.93 16.56
C TYR A 271 -13.55 -22.93 16.29
N PHE A 272 -14.65 -23.36 15.66
CA PHE A 272 -15.85 -22.54 15.57
C PHE A 272 -16.61 -22.63 16.88
N GLU A 273 -16.17 -21.85 17.86
CA GLU A 273 -16.79 -21.74 19.17
C GLU A 273 -17.95 -20.74 19.15
N HIS A 274 -18.94 -20.97 20.02
CA HIS A 274 -20.07 -20.05 20.17
C HIS A 274 -19.62 -18.72 20.80
N ALA A 275 -19.99 -17.59 20.18
CA ALA A 275 -19.50 -16.26 20.55
C ALA A 275 -19.73 -15.86 22.01
N SER A 276 -20.79 -16.35 22.67
CA SER A 276 -21.11 -16.00 24.06
C SER A 276 -20.56 -16.97 25.10
N THR A 277 -20.42 -18.25 24.77
CA THR A 277 -20.11 -19.30 25.77
C THR A 277 -18.70 -19.83 25.62
N LYS A 278 -18.03 -19.55 24.50
CA LYS A 278 -16.72 -20.12 24.13
C LYS A 278 -16.69 -21.65 24.24
N GLN A 279 -17.85 -22.28 24.11
CA GLN A 279 -17.94 -23.72 24.09
C GLN A 279 -17.82 -24.20 22.64
N PRO A 280 -17.11 -25.32 22.42
CA PRO A 280 -17.10 -25.96 21.12
C PRO A 280 -18.52 -26.35 20.72
N LYS A 281 -18.79 -26.39 19.42
CA LYS A 281 -20.11 -26.72 18.89
C LYS A 281 -20.58 -28.11 19.35
N ASN A 282 -21.90 -28.31 19.37
CA ASN A 282 -22.48 -29.65 19.41
C ASN A 282 -22.19 -30.37 18.07
N PRO A 283 -21.77 -31.65 18.05
CA PRO A 283 -21.56 -32.43 16.82
C PRO A 283 -22.73 -32.36 15.81
N ALA A 284 -23.96 -32.18 16.29
CA ALA A 284 -25.16 -31.99 15.47
C ALA A 284 -25.15 -30.71 14.60
N LEU A 285 -24.23 -29.76 14.84
CA LEU A 285 -24.11 -28.50 14.09
C LEU A 285 -23.04 -28.54 13.00
N SER A 286 -22.29 -29.64 12.86
CA SER A 286 -21.20 -29.76 11.86
C SER A 286 -21.66 -29.52 10.44
N THR A 287 -22.78 -30.12 10.05
CA THR A 287 -23.38 -29.95 8.73
C THR A 287 -23.74 -28.49 8.44
N SER A 288 -24.26 -27.78 9.45
CA SER A 288 -24.58 -26.34 9.33
C SER A 288 -23.34 -25.48 9.15
N VAL A 289 -22.21 -25.84 9.78
CA VAL A 289 -20.93 -25.15 9.61
C VAL A 289 -20.40 -25.36 8.18
N TYR A 290 -20.34 -26.61 7.70
CA TYR A 290 -19.89 -26.89 6.33
C TYR A 290 -20.74 -26.16 5.28
N ALA A 291 -22.06 -26.26 5.41
CA ALA A 291 -22.99 -25.59 4.52
C ALA A 291 -22.81 -24.05 4.58
N SER A 292 -22.61 -23.48 5.77
CA SER A 292 -22.38 -22.05 5.92
C SER A 292 -21.04 -21.61 5.30
N ILE A 293 -19.95 -22.34 5.52
CA ILE A 293 -18.64 -22.06 4.90
C ILE A 293 -18.75 -22.13 3.38
N LEU A 294 -19.34 -23.19 2.83
CA LEU A 294 -19.53 -23.35 1.39
C LEU A 294 -20.41 -22.25 0.81
N ALA A 295 -21.46 -21.84 1.51
CA ALA A 295 -22.36 -20.78 1.06
C ALA A 295 -21.65 -19.43 0.94
N LEU A 296 -20.78 -19.12 1.91
CA LEU A 296 -20.00 -17.89 1.94
C LEU A 296 -18.84 -17.92 0.94
N ALA A 297 -18.07 -19.01 0.90
CA ALA A 297 -16.90 -19.17 0.03
C ALA A 297 -17.28 -19.14 -1.46
N ASN A 298 -18.41 -19.74 -1.84
CA ASN A 298 -18.86 -19.80 -3.23
C ASN A 298 -19.79 -18.64 -3.63
N ASN A 299 -20.01 -17.65 -2.75
CA ASN A 299 -20.96 -16.55 -2.96
C ASN A 299 -22.40 -17.00 -3.33
N TYR A 300 -22.82 -18.19 -2.89
CA TYR A 300 -24.19 -18.67 -3.10
C TYR A 300 -25.20 -17.98 -2.18
N GLY A 301 -24.75 -17.56 -1.00
CA GLY A 301 -25.61 -17.02 0.04
C GLY A 301 -26.43 -18.09 0.76
N LEU A 302 -26.87 -17.77 1.98
CA LEU A 302 -27.48 -18.75 2.88
C LEU A 302 -28.84 -19.25 2.39
N LYS A 303 -29.60 -18.43 1.64
CA LYS A 303 -30.91 -18.82 1.10
C LYS A 303 -30.77 -19.95 0.08
N LYS A 304 -29.90 -19.76 -0.91
CA LYS A 304 -29.65 -20.79 -1.93
C LYS A 304 -29.06 -22.04 -1.30
N MET A 305 -28.19 -21.89 -0.31
CA MET A 305 -27.64 -23.03 0.42
C MET A 305 -28.72 -23.83 1.17
N ALA A 306 -29.68 -23.16 1.82
CA ALA A 306 -30.80 -23.82 2.48
C ALA A 306 -31.63 -24.66 1.49
N GLU A 307 -31.90 -24.11 0.30
CA GLU A 307 -32.65 -24.80 -0.76
C GLU A 307 -31.96 -26.08 -1.26
N ILE A 308 -30.62 -26.09 -1.35
CA ILE A 308 -29.86 -27.25 -1.88
C ILE A 308 -29.42 -28.26 -0.82
N SER A 309 -29.27 -27.85 0.45
CA SER A 309 -28.77 -28.72 1.53
C SER A 309 -29.86 -29.38 2.37
N GLY A 310 -31.12 -28.94 2.24
CA GLY A 310 -32.22 -29.38 3.10
C GLY A 310 -32.17 -28.82 4.52
N LEU A 311 -31.19 -27.96 4.84
CA LEU A 311 -31.11 -27.22 6.10
C LEU A 311 -32.00 -25.97 6.06
N SER A 312 -32.49 -25.53 7.22
CA SER A 312 -33.29 -24.31 7.26
C SER A 312 -32.41 -23.06 7.17
N TYR A 313 -32.93 -21.99 6.53
CA TYR A 313 -32.23 -20.70 6.49
C TYR A 313 -31.91 -20.18 7.90
N SER A 314 -32.82 -20.35 8.86
CA SER A 314 -32.63 -19.89 10.24
C SER A 314 -31.47 -20.60 10.92
N GLN A 315 -31.30 -21.90 10.67
CA GLN A 315 -30.14 -22.68 11.16
C GLN A 315 -28.83 -22.15 10.59
N LEU A 316 -28.76 -21.93 9.27
CA LEU A 316 -27.55 -21.41 8.63
C LEU A 316 -27.21 -19.98 9.05
N ALA A 317 -28.22 -19.11 9.16
CA ALA A 317 -28.04 -17.74 9.63
C ALA A 317 -27.58 -17.69 11.09
N TRP A 318 -28.16 -18.52 11.95
CA TRP A 318 -27.73 -18.64 13.34
C TRP A 318 -26.28 -19.16 13.43
N CYS A 319 -25.95 -20.21 12.69
CA CYS A 319 -24.59 -20.76 12.64
C CYS A 319 -23.57 -19.71 12.17
N THR A 320 -23.85 -19.03 11.06
CA THR A 320 -22.97 -17.99 10.52
C THR A 320 -22.73 -16.87 11.52
N ASN A 321 -23.79 -16.36 12.17
CA ASN A 321 -23.67 -15.22 13.10
C ASN A 321 -22.94 -15.57 14.41
N TRP A 322 -23.16 -16.78 14.93
CA TRP A 322 -22.70 -17.14 16.27
C TRP A 322 -21.41 -17.95 16.30
N PHE A 323 -20.99 -18.52 15.16
CA PHE A 323 -19.84 -19.42 15.09
C PHE A 323 -18.79 -18.98 14.06
N ILE A 324 -19.18 -18.42 12.90
CA ILE A 324 -18.22 -18.02 11.86
C ILE A 324 -17.81 -16.57 12.06
N ARG A 325 -16.63 -16.38 12.67
CA ARG A 325 -15.99 -15.09 12.91
C ARG A 325 -14.55 -15.10 12.39
N GLU A 326 -13.95 -13.92 12.25
CA GLU A 326 -12.55 -13.78 11.82
C GLU A 326 -11.60 -14.59 12.71
N GLU A 327 -11.74 -14.47 14.04
CA GLU A 327 -10.95 -15.21 15.03
C GLU A 327 -11.09 -16.74 14.87
N THR A 328 -12.31 -17.26 14.78
CA THR A 328 -12.54 -18.71 14.65
C THR A 328 -12.05 -19.25 13.30
N LEU A 329 -12.20 -18.46 12.23
CA LEU A 329 -11.70 -18.80 10.91
C LEU A 329 -10.17 -18.83 10.90
N GLN A 330 -9.51 -17.84 11.51
CA GLN A 330 -8.06 -17.80 11.59
C GLN A 330 -7.53 -18.99 12.38
N ASN A 331 -8.13 -19.34 13.52
CA ASN A 331 -7.74 -20.52 14.30
C ASN A 331 -7.89 -21.83 13.49
N ALA A 332 -9.01 -21.99 12.77
CA ALA A 332 -9.21 -23.15 11.90
C ALA A 332 -8.21 -23.20 10.74
N ILE A 333 -7.85 -22.05 10.16
CA ILE A 333 -6.80 -21.93 9.13
C ILE A 333 -5.43 -22.29 9.70
N ASN A 334 -5.10 -21.81 10.91
CA ASN A 334 -3.83 -22.11 11.57
C ASN A 334 -3.65 -23.62 11.72
N GLU A 335 -4.68 -24.33 12.19
CA GLU A 335 -4.62 -25.80 12.33
C GLU A 335 -4.45 -26.51 10.98
N LEU A 336 -5.18 -26.07 9.95
CA LEU A 336 -5.03 -26.63 8.61
C LEU A 336 -3.61 -26.45 8.05
N VAL A 337 -3.04 -25.26 8.25
CA VAL A 337 -1.68 -24.93 7.83
C VAL A 337 -0.65 -25.74 8.61
N ASN A 338 -0.81 -25.85 9.93
CA ASN A 338 0.07 -26.64 10.79
C ASN A 338 0.04 -28.12 10.39
N TYR A 339 -1.14 -28.67 10.11
CA TYR A 339 -1.27 -30.03 9.62
C TYR A 339 -0.57 -30.22 8.27
N GLN A 340 -0.76 -29.30 7.31
CA GLN A 340 -0.09 -29.32 6.02
C GLN A 340 1.44 -29.25 6.16
N PHE A 341 1.95 -28.40 7.05
CA PHE A 341 3.38 -28.23 7.31
C PHE A 341 4.07 -29.55 7.71
N HIS A 342 3.35 -30.42 8.43
CA HIS A 342 3.86 -31.74 8.83
C HIS A 342 3.74 -32.81 7.74
N GLN A 343 3.03 -32.56 6.65
CA GLN A 343 2.86 -33.55 5.59
C GLN A 343 4.17 -33.77 4.81
N PRO A 344 4.56 -35.03 4.54
CA PRO A 344 5.76 -35.31 3.77
C PRO A 344 5.77 -34.66 2.38
N LEU A 345 4.61 -34.53 1.73
CA LEU A 345 4.49 -33.90 0.42
C LEU A 345 4.81 -32.40 0.45
N ALA A 346 4.40 -31.70 1.51
CA ALA A 346 4.61 -30.24 1.62
C ALA A 346 6.10 -29.87 1.64
N ARG A 347 6.94 -30.73 2.22
CA ARG A 347 8.39 -30.54 2.26
C ARG A 347 9.07 -30.58 0.89
N TRP A 348 8.42 -31.14 -0.14
CA TRP A 348 8.93 -31.11 -1.50
C TRP A 348 8.68 -29.77 -2.20
N TRP A 349 7.69 -28.99 -1.75
CA TRP A 349 7.42 -27.65 -2.28
C TRP A 349 8.31 -26.59 -1.64
N GLY A 350 8.50 -26.67 -0.33
CA GLY A 350 9.27 -25.66 0.40
C GLY A 350 9.53 -26.03 1.85
N GLY A 351 10.38 -25.21 2.50
CA GLY A 351 10.77 -25.40 3.89
C GLY A 351 9.77 -24.82 4.89
N GLY A 352 8.76 -24.06 4.43
CA GLY A 352 7.87 -23.27 5.28
C GLY A 352 8.52 -21.99 5.80
N THR A 353 9.71 -21.64 5.30
CA THR A 353 10.51 -20.48 5.74
C THR A 353 10.34 -19.26 4.86
N MET A 354 9.92 -19.46 3.61
CA MET A 354 9.67 -18.40 2.65
C MET A 354 8.17 -18.21 2.44
N SER A 355 7.79 -16.97 2.17
CA SER A 355 6.42 -16.65 1.82
C SER A 355 6.28 -15.49 0.85
N SER A 356 5.08 -15.32 0.33
CA SER A 356 4.70 -14.22 -0.55
C SER A 356 3.36 -13.63 -0.16
N SER A 357 3.11 -12.38 -0.53
CA SER A 357 1.78 -11.79 -0.43
C SER A 357 1.39 -10.94 -1.63
N ASP A 358 0.09 -10.97 -1.94
CA ASP A 358 -0.49 -10.24 -3.07
C ASP A 358 -1.94 -9.81 -2.79
N GLY A 359 -2.32 -8.68 -3.38
CA GLY A 359 -3.62 -8.04 -3.27
C GLY A 359 -4.53 -8.33 -4.47
N GLN A 360 -5.47 -9.25 -4.28
CA GLN A 360 -6.47 -9.61 -5.29
C GLN A 360 -7.72 -8.74 -5.18
N ARG A 361 -8.23 -8.22 -6.30
CA ARG A 361 -9.35 -7.29 -6.32
C ARG A 361 -10.64 -7.98 -6.73
N PHE A 362 -11.66 -7.89 -5.87
CA PHE A 362 -12.97 -8.49 -6.09
C PHE A 362 -14.07 -7.43 -6.16
N PRO A 363 -14.98 -7.49 -7.16
CA PRO A 363 -16.15 -6.62 -7.19
C PRO A 363 -17.09 -7.00 -6.05
N VAL A 364 -17.66 -6.00 -5.38
CA VAL A 364 -18.64 -6.21 -4.30
C VAL A 364 -19.94 -5.47 -4.61
N ALA A 365 -21.05 -6.19 -4.48
CA ALA A 365 -22.38 -5.64 -4.74
C ALA A 365 -22.85 -4.68 -3.63
N VAL A 366 -22.31 -4.83 -2.41
CA VAL A 366 -22.75 -4.09 -1.22
C VAL A 366 -21.76 -3.01 -0.79
N LYS A 367 -22.27 -1.99 -0.10
CA LYS A 367 -21.45 -0.94 0.52
C LYS A 367 -20.77 -1.47 1.79
N ALA A 368 -19.68 -2.20 1.63
CA ALA A 368 -18.81 -2.60 2.74
C ALA A 368 -17.87 -1.45 3.17
N ARG A 369 -17.44 -1.43 4.43
CA ARG A 369 -16.53 -0.40 5.00
C ARG A 369 -15.27 -0.16 4.17
N ASN A 370 -14.63 -1.25 3.73
CA ASN A 370 -13.37 -1.21 2.99
C ASN A 370 -13.56 -1.14 1.47
N SER A 371 -14.77 -1.40 0.98
CA SER A 371 -15.05 -1.30 -0.46
C SER A 371 -14.88 0.14 -0.96
N LYS A 372 -14.27 0.34 -2.13
CA LYS A 372 -14.09 1.66 -2.76
C LYS A 372 -14.45 1.61 -4.24
N SER A 373 -14.90 2.74 -4.80
CA SER A 373 -15.11 2.86 -6.24
C SER A 373 -13.82 3.33 -6.89
N ILE A 374 -13.34 2.56 -7.87
CA ILE A 374 -12.12 2.86 -8.62
C ILE A 374 -12.47 2.77 -10.11
N PRO A 375 -12.69 3.90 -10.80
CA PRO A 375 -13.15 3.91 -12.19
C PRO A 375 -12.26 3.13 -13.16
N LYS A 376 -10.96 3.02 -12.87
CA LYS A 376 -9.99 2.21 -13.65
C LYS A 376 -10.41 0.75 -13.81
N TYR A 377 -11.12 0.20 -12.82
CA TYR A 377 -11.51 -1.21 -12.75
C TYR A 377 -13.02 -1.41 -12.94
N GLY A 378 -13.70 -0.42 -13.53
CA GLY A 378 -15.13 -0.47 -13.84
C GLY A 378 -16.01 0.34 -12.89
N TYR A 379 -17.30 0.41 -13.23
CA TYR A 379 -18.33 1.11 -12.47
C TYR A 379 -18.90 0.18 -11.40
N GLY A 380 -18.29 0.22 -10.21
CA GLY A 380 -18.69 -0.61 -9.08
C GLY A 380 -17.87 -0.31 -7.85
N ARG A 381 -18.13 -1.04 -6.76
CA ARG A 381 -17.28 -1.03 -5.57
C ARG A 381 -16.40 -2.28 -5.59
N ILE A 382 -15.16 -2.11 -5.18
CA ILE A 382 -14.14 -3.15 -5.20
C ILE A 382 -13.56 -3.26 -3.81
N LEU A 383 -13.33 -4.50 -3.38
CA LEU A 383 -12.59 -4.86 -2.18
C LEU A 383 -11.28 -5.54 -2.60
N THR A 384 -10.20 -5.29 -1.87
CA THR A 384 -8.95 -6.03 -2.08
C THR A 384 -8.84 -7.08 -0.99
N TYR A 385 -8.59 -8.33 -1.36
CA TYR A 385 -8.22 -9.39 -0.44
C TYR A 385 -6.70 -9.53 -0.53
N TYR A 386 -6.03 -9.16 0.55
CA TYR A 386 -4.59 -9.29 0.66
C TYR A 386 -4.29 -10.65 1.28
N THR A 387 -3.62 -11.51 0.52
CA THR A 387 -3.39 -12.92 0.87
C THR A 387 -1.92 -13.17 1.10
N TRP A 388 -1.59 -13.99 2.09
CA TRP A 388 -0.25 -14.46 2.35
C TRP A 388 -0.17 -15.97 2.12
N SER A 389 0.81 -16.39 1.33
CA SER A 389 1.01 -17.78 0.89
C SER A 389 2.44 -18.23 1.13
N SER A 390 2.64 -19.40 1.72
CA SER A 390 3.97 -19.96 1.99
C SER A 390 4.56 -20.60 0.73
N ASP A 391 5.85 -20.89 0.77
CA ASP A 391 6.54 -21.75 -0.20
C ASP A 391 6.05 -23.21 -0.20
N GLN A 392 5.22 -23.60 0.77
CA GLN A 392 4.51 -24.87 0.79
C GLN A 392 3.09 -24.78 0.20
N HIS A 393 2.75 -23.68 -0.47
CA HIS A 393 1.43 -23.39 -1.05
C HIS A 393 0.27 -23.33 -0.04
N SER A 394 0.55 -23.17 1.25
CA SER A 394 -0.48 -22.93 2.27
C SER A 394 -0.78 -21.44 2.38
N GLN A 395 -2.06 -21.08 2.39
CA GLN A 395 -2.52 -19.72 2.64
C GLN A 395 -2.84 -19.55 4.11
N TRP A 396 -1.92 -18.98 4.89
CA TRP A 396 -2.10 -18.91 6.34
C TRP A 396 -2.83 -17.65 6.80
N ARG A 397 -2.92 -16.63 5.93
CA ARG A 397 -3.61 -15.39 6.28
C ARG A 397 -4.25 -14.72 5.08
N CYS A 398 -5.38 -14.08 5.31
CA CYS A 398 -6.08 -13.26 4.34
C CYS A 398 -6.75 -12.06 5.04
N ARG A 399 -6.63 -10.86 4.46
CA ARG A 399 -7.21 -9.65 5.03
C ARG A 399 -7.95 -8.81 3.98
N PRO A 400 -9.21 -8.41 4.23
CA PRO A 400 -9.93 -7.50 3.35
C PRO A 400 -9.48 -6.04 3.58
N THR A 401 -8.80 -5.46 2.59
CA THR A 401 -8.23 -4.10 2.65
C THR A 401 -8.92 -3.15 1.67
N PRO A 402 -8.89 -1.82 1.93
CA PRO A 402 -9.42 -0.86 0.96
C PRO A 402 -8.54 -0.79 -0.28
N SER A 403 -9.16 -0.95 -1.46
CA SER A 403 -8.47 -0.97 -2.76
C SER A 403 -7.74 0.32 -3.16
N THR A 404 -7.90 1.39 -2.36
CA THR A 404 -7.21 2.68 -2.54
C THR A 404 -5.92 2.79 -1.72
N VAL A 405 -5.69 1.87 -0.79
CA VAL A 405 -4.47 1.81 0.03
C VAL A 405 -3.45 0.96 -0.71
N ARG A 406 -2.16 1.30 -0.58
CA ARG A 406 -1.08 0.55 -1.19
C ARG A 406 -0.84 -0.73 -0.38
N ASP A 407 -0.61 -1.84 -1.07
CA ASP A 407 -0.39 -3.15 -0.46
C ASP A 407 0.75 -3.17 0.56
N ALA A 408 1.81 -2.39 0.31
CA ALA A 408 2.95 -2.18 1.21
C ALA A 408 2.56 -1.91 2.68
N THR A 409 1.43 -1.25 2.93
CA THR A 409 0.97 -0.95 4.29
C THR A 409 0.62 -2.20 5.09
N TYR A 410 0.23 -3.28 4.43
CA TYR A 410 -0.25 -4.50 5.10
C TYR A 410 0.80 -5.59 5.14
N VAL A 411 1.82 -5.58 4.28
CA VAL A 411 2.82 -6.66 4.09
C VAL A 411 3.30 -7.28 5.41
N LEU A 412 3.72 -6.43 6.36
CA LEU A 412 4.28 -6.84 7.65
C LEU A 412 3.27 -7.51 8.59
N ASP A 413 1.97 -7.23 8.46
CA ASP A 413 0.95 -7.79 9.37
C ASP A 413 1.05 -9.31 9.40
N GLY A 414 1.10 -9.96 8.23
CA GLY A 414 1.13 -11.42 8.13
C GLY A 414 2.40 -12.06 8.70
N MET A 415 3.51 -11.32 8.75
CA MET A 415 4.77 -11.78 9.35
C MET A 415 4.77 -11.56 10.87
N MET A 416 4.17 -10.47 11.35
CA MET A 416 4.17 -10.09 12.76
C MET A 416 3.13 -10.85 13.58
N ASP A 417 1.96 -11.12 13.01
CA ASP A 417 0.92 -11.93 13.66
C ASP A 417 0.78 -13.28 12.92
N ASN A 418 1.91 -13.99 12.75
CA ASN A 418 1.89 -15.40 12.37
C ASN A 418 1.67 -16.25 13.61
N GLU A 419 0.53 -16.94 13.67
CA GLU A 419 0.14 -17.85 14.75
C GLU A 419 0.31 -19.33 14.36
N THR A 420 0.88 -19.59 13.18
CA THR A 420 1.15 -20.95 12.69
C THR A 420 2.53 -21.43 13.11
N GLU A 421 2.77 -22.73 12.97
CA GLU A 421 4.08 -23.34 13.20
C GLU A 421 5.08 -23.08 12.07
N LEU A 422 4.68 -22.38 10.99
CA LEU A 422 5.57 -22.05 9.89
C LEU A 422 6.72 -21.14 10.40
N PRO A 423 7.99 -21.55 10.22
CA PRO A 423 9.16 -20.77 10.63
C PRO A 423 9.48 -19.66 9.60
N LEU A 424 8.50 -18.81 9.31
CA LEU A 424 8.61 -17.76 8.30
C LEU A 424 9.72 -16.77 8.64
N HIS A 425 10.67 -16.62 7.72
CA HIS A 425 11.81 -15.71 7.83
C HIS A 425 11.93 -14.81 6.61
N GLU A 426 11.66 -15.34 5.41
CA GLU A 426 11.73 -14.61 4.16
C GLU A 426 10.33 -14.28 3.61
N HIS A 427 10.20 -13.07 3.07
CA HIS A 427 8.96 -12.63 2.43
C HIS A 427 9.21 -11.95 1.09
N THR A 428 8.38 -12.23 0.09
CA THR A 428 8.42 -11.61 -1.23
C THR A 428 7.09 -10.95 -1.59
N THR A 429 7.16 -9.83 -2.29
CA THR A 429 5.99 -9.13 -2.84
C THR A 429 6.32 -8.56 -4.21
N ASP A 430 5.30 -8.11 -4.92
CA ASP A 430 5.50 -7.32 -6.13
C ASP A 430 5.92 -5.87 -5.81
N THR A 431 6.01 -5.03 -6.84
CA THR A 431 6.40 -3.62 -6.68
C THR A 431 5.36 -2.79 -5.89
N ALA A 432 4.08 -3.21 -5.89
CA ALA A 432 3.05 -2.52 -5.11
C ALA A 432 3.24 -2.76 -3.60
N GLY A 433 3.71 -3.95 -3.21
CA GLY A 433 4.09 -4.31 -1.84
C GLY A 433 5.40 -3.68 -1.33
N TYR A 434 6.22 -3.10 -2.21
CA TYR A 434 7.53 -2.55 -1.84
C TYR A 434 7.49 -1.05 -1.45
N THR A 435 8.09 -0.70 -0.31
CA THR A 435 8.60 0.66 -0.03
C THR A 435 9.93 0.55 0.71
N GLU A 436 10.76 1.59 0.64
CA GLU A 436 12.03 1.67 1.34
C GLU A 436 11.84 1.58 2.87
N LEU A 437 10.74 2.15 3.38
CA LEU A 437 10.38 2.07 4.80
C LEU A 437 10.10 0.63 5.23
N ILE A 438 9.26 -0.08 4.48
CA ILE A 438 8.93 -1.48 4.78
C ILE A 438 10.18 -2.34 4.63
N PHE A 439 11.01 -2.11 3.62
CA PHE A 439 12.29 -2.81 3.46
C PHE A 439 13.19 -2.65 4.68
N ALA A 440 13.32 -1.44 5.21
CA ALA A 440 14.09 -1.21 6.44
C ALA A 440 13.45 -1.88 7.66
N PHE A 441 12.12 -1.90 7.77
CA PHE A 441 11.43 -2.51 8.91
C PHE A 441 11.60 -4.03 8.95
N PHE A 442 11.61 -4.70 7.79
CA PHE A 442 11.92 -6.14 7.73
C PHE A 442 13.30 -6.44 8.33
N ASP A 443 14.35 -5.73 7.90
CA ASP A 443 15.71 -5.88 8.44
C ASP A 443 15.74 -5.62 9.96
N LEU A 444 15.10 -4.55 10.43
CA LEU A 444 15.09 -4.19 11.85
C LEU A 444 14.24 -5.14 12.72
N LEU A 445 13.29 -5.88 12.14
CA LEU A 445 12.47 -6.87 12.85
C LEU A 445 13.06 -8.29 12.80
N GLY A 446 14.19 -8.46 12.12
CA GLY A 446 14.90 -9.73 11.96
C GLY A 446 14.35 -10.62 10.85
N PHE A 447 13.72 -10.03 9.82
CA PHE A 447 13.19 -10.75 8.67
C PHE A 447 13.93 -10.37 7.38
N MET A 448 13.91 -11.28 6.40
CA MET A 448 14.45 -11.03 5.07
C MET A 448 13.34 -10.62 4.10
N PHE A 449 13.49 -9.45 3.47
CA PHE A 449 12.55 -8.98 2.45
C PHE A 449 13.17 -9.06 1.05
N SER A 450 12.55 -9.86 0.19
CA SER A 450 13.01 -10.16 -1.17
C SER A 450 11.99 -9.67 -2.21
N PRO A 451 11.72 -8.36 -2.33
CA PRO A 451 10.71 -7.83 -3.23
C PRO A 451 11.09 -7.99 -4.71
N ARG A 452 10.09 -8.29 -5.55
CA ARG A 452 10.21 -8.27 -7.01
C ARG A 452 9.93 -6.86 -7.54
N ILE A 453 11.00 -6.08 -7.65
CA ILE A 453 10.95 -4.69 -8.10
C ILE A 453 10.97 -4.62 -9.63
N LYS A 454 9.86 -4.21 -10.22
CA LYS A 454 9.79 -3.84 -11.65
C LYS A 454 10.49 -2.50 -11.84
N GLY A 455 11.35 -2.42 -12.85
CA GLY A 455 12.10 -1.20 -13.15
C GLY A 455 13.23 -0.94 -12.16
N LEU A 456 14.03 -1.97 -11.85
CA LEU A 456 15.20 -1.89 -10.97
C LEU A 456 16.12 -0.71 -11.31
N LYS A 457 16.24 -0.36 -12.58
CA LYS A 457 16.99 0.81 -13.08
C LYS A 457 16.61 2.16 -12.47
N ASN A 458 15.39 2.30 -11.94
CA ASN A 458 14.93 3.53 -11.29
C ASN A 458 15.35 3.61 -9.82
N GLN A 459 15.92 2.53 -9.26
CA GLN A 459 16.39 2.51 -7.89
C GLN A 459 17.74 3.19 -7.77
N ASN A 460 17.91 3.95 -6.70
CA ASN A 460 19.15 4.68 -6.44
C ASN A 460 20.08 3.83 -5.58
N ILE A 461 21.30 3.61 -6.06
CA ILE A 461 22.35 2.93 -5.31
C ILE A 461 23.22 3.98 -4.61
N TYR A 462 23.44 3.79 -3.31
CA TYR A 462 24.24 4.66 -2.44
C TYR A 462 25.40 3.90 -1.80
N ARG A 463 26.45 4.63 -1.40
CA ARG A 463 27.62 4.10 -0.65
C ARG A 463 27.90 4.93 0.61
N PHE A 464 28.67 4.43 1.56
CA PHE A 464 28.99 5.18 2.80
C PHE A 464 30.01 6.30 2.60
N GLY A 465 30.96 6.13 1.68
CA GLY A 465 32.03 7.11 1.46
C GLY A 465 32.79 6.88 0.17
N LYS A 466 33.88 7.63 -0.04
CA LYS A 466 34.76 7.54 -1.22
C LYS A 466 35.86 6.48 -1.10
N GLY A 467 35.91 5.74 0.01
CA GLY A 467 37.02 4.85 0.33
C GLY A 467 37.20 3.69 -0.65
N ILE A 468 36.09 3.18 -1.20
CA ILE A 468 36.08 2.07 -2.17
C ILE A 468 35.62 2.61 -3.53
N GLN A 469 36.40 2.30 -4.56
CA GLN A 469 36.08 2.57 -5.95
C GLN A 469 35.69 1.27 -6.62
N TYR A 470 34.48 1.22 -7.18
CA TYR A 470 33.99 0.08 -7.93
C TYR A 470 34.26 0.30 -9.42
N LYS A 471 34.66 -0.74 -10.15
CA LYS A 471 35.11 -0.58 -11.54
C LYS A 471 33.97 -0.23 -12.49
N LYS A 472 32.79 -0.80 -12.26
CA LYS A 472 31.61 -0.70 -13.12
C LYS A 472 30.46 0.02 -12.42
N LEU A 473 30.29 -0.18 -11.11
CA LEU A 473 29.18 0.41 -10.36
C LEU A 473 29.30 1.93 -10.14
N ASP A 474 30.52 2.50 -10.15
CA ASP A 474 30.72 3.92 -9.85
C ASP A 474 29.96 4.85 -10.80
N GLU A 475 29.70 4.43 -12.04
CA GLU A 475 28.92 5.20 -13.03
C GLU A 475 27.44 5.38 -12.63
N ILE A 476 26.86 4.39 -11.94
CA ILE A 476 25.43 4.37 -11.60
C ILE A 476 25.13 4.80 -10.15
N MET A 477 26.16 5.00 -9.33
CA MET A 477 25.99 5.44 -7.94
C MET A 477 25.52 6.89 -7.85
N LYS A 478 24.51 7.14 -7.00
CA LYS A 478 23.85 8.47 -6.89
C LYS A 478 24.36 9.34 -5.75
N GLY A 479 25.06 8.77 -4.76
CA GLY A 479 25.63 9.57 -3.68
C GLY A 479 26.02 8.79 -2.44
N TYR A 480 26.11 9.52 -1.32
CA TYR A 480 26.57 8.99 -0.04
C TYR A 480 25.45 8.90 0.99
N ILE A 481 25.43 7.80 1.72
CA ILE A 481 24.61 7.62 2.92
C ILE A 481 25.06 8.66 3.97
N LYS A 482 24.13 9.16 4.78
CA LYS A 482 24.41 10.11 5.87
C LYS A 482 24.20 9.42 7.23
N PRO A 483 25.23 8.73 7.77
CA PRO A 483 25.12 7.95 9.01
C PRO A 483 24.52 8.73 10.17
N GLN A 484 24.93 10.00 10.32
CA GLN A 484 24.47 10.84 11.43
C GLN A 484 22.94 11.01 11.48
N LYS A 485 22.27 11.00 10.33
CA LYS A 485 20.80 11.07 10.31
C LYS A 485 20.15 9.83 10.91
N ILE A 486 20.76 8.66 10.72
CA ILE A 486 20.29 7.40 11.30
C ILE A 486 20.60 7.38 12.80
N LEU A 487 21.84 7.72 13.17
CA LEU A 487 22.29 7.75 14.57
C LEU A 487 21.45 8.66 15.45
N ASN A 488 21.09 9.86 14.95
CA ASN A 488 20.25 10.82 15.68
C ASN A 488 18.86 10.28 16.04
N HIS A 489 18.38 9.26 15.33
CA HIS A 489 17.06 8.66 15.53
C HIS A 489 17.11 7.17 15.88
N TRP A 490 18.30 6.61 16.16
CA TRP A 490 18.48 5.18 16.40
C TRP A 490 17.59 4.66 17.53
N ASP A 491 17.57 5.39 18.65
CA ASP A 491 16.74 5.02 19.80
C ASP A 491 15.24 5.06 19.48
N THR A 492 14.82 5.99 18.61
CA THR A 492 13.43 6.05 18.14
C THR A 492 13.09 4.86 17.25
N PHE A 493 14.00 4.45 16.34
CA PHE A 493 13.79 3.25 15.53
C PHE A 493 13.65 2.01 16.40
N LEU A 494 14.54 1.82 17.38
CA LEU A 494 14.45 0.70 18.33
C LEU A 494 13.10 0.69 19.05
N ARG A 495 12.63 1.83 19.56
CA ARG A 495 11.34 1.90 20.25
C ARG A 495 10.16 1.58 19.32
N VAL A 496 10.16 2.05 18.08
CA VAL A 496 9.11 1.74 17.10
C VAL A 496 9.10 0.25 16.79
N MET A 497 10.26 -0.35 16.49
CA MET A 497 10.37 -1.77 16.18
C MET A 497 10.00 -2.64 17.39
N ALA A 498 10.40 -2.24 18.59
CA ALA A 498 9.99 -2.90 19.83
C ALA A 498 8.48 -2.82 20.06
N SER A 499 7.86 -1.68 19.79
CA SER A 499 6.40 -1.50 19.90
C SER A 499 5.64 -2.44 18.96
N LEU A 500 6.15 -2.61 17.73
CA LEU A 500 5.62 -3.57 16.77
C LEU A 500 5.84 -5.02 17.25
N LYS A 501 7.07 -5.38 17.61
CA LYS A 501 7.46 -6.75 18.00
C LYS A 501 6.77 -7.24 19.28
N LEU A 502 6.50 -6.34 20.22
CA LEU A 502 5.82 -6.65 21.47
C LEU A 502 4.29 -6.48 21.40
N GLY A 503 3.74 -6.18 20.21
CA GLY A 503 2.29 -6.11 20.00
C GLY A 503 1.59 -4.90 20.65
N TRP A 504 2.32 -3.81 20.96
CA TRP A 504 1.71 -2.55 21.41
C TRP A 504 0.89 -1.90 20.29
N VAL A 505 1.30 -2.14 19.05
CA VAL A 505 0.69 -1.60 17.84
C VAL A 505 0.83 -2.59 16.69
N THR A 506 -0.19 -2.63 15.83
CA THR A 506 -0.17 -3.41 14.59
C THR A 506 0.70 -2.75 13.53
N SER A 507 1.25 -3.55 12.59
CA SER A 507 2.09 -3.01 11.52
C SER A 507 1.32 -2.12 10.54
N SER A 508 0.05 -2.44 10.27
CA SER A 508 -0.88 -1.57 9.56
C SER A 508 -1.73 -0.74 10.52
N LEU A 509 -1.61 0.60 10.42
CA LEU A 509 -2.38 1.61 11.17
C LEU A 509 -3.22 2.49 10.25
#